data_AF-A0A6C0IME6-F1
#
_entry.id   AF-A0A6C0IME6-F1
#
_cell.length_a   1.000
_cell.length_b   1.000
_cell.length_c   1.000
_cell.angle_alpha   90.00
_cell.angle_beta   90.00
_cell.angle_gamma   90.00
#
_symmetry.space_group_name_H-M   'P 1'
#
loop_
_entity.id
_entity.type
_entity.pdbx_description
1 polymer ?
#
loop_
_entity_poly.entity_id
_entity_poly.type
_entity_poly.pdbx_seq_one_letter_code
_entity_poly.pdbx_strand_id
1 'polypeptide(L)'
;MSNKSFSNDLVKIGWTTNKPTLRAQQLYTTGVPTPFKIEFIIKTPDGRSLESRLHSYFSPQRENNSREFFNINVQELRQILTDEFKLTLNDPEPEPEYVYQHYRYTQPYKGFERCSKKTFEHFNDLMETNSIIQEFRDSDLELDLSARFERFRYNPT
;
A
#
# COMPACT_ATOMS: atom_id res chain seq x y z
N MET A 1 -11.96 -5.59 9.69
CA MET A 1 -10.98 -6.10 8.70
C MET A 1 -9.74 -6.61 9.44
N SER A 2 -9.13 -7.68 8.95
CA SER A 2 -7.96 -8.35 9.54
C SER A 2 -6.74 -8.19 8.62
N ASN A 3 -5.54 -8.53 9.11
CA ASN A 3 -4.32 -8.50 8.32
C ASN A 3 -3.45 -9.71 8.69
N LYS A 4 -3.00 -10.48 7.69
CA LYS A 4 -2.25 -11.73 7.92
C LYS A 4 -0.92 -11.53 8.65
N SER A 5 -0.29 -10.36 8.50
CA SER A 5 0.96 -10.02 9.18
C SER A 5 0.78 -9.50 10.60
N PHE A 6 -0.45 -9.27 11.06
CA PHE A 6 -0.74 -8.84 12.43
C PHE A 6 -1.14 -10.03 13.30
N SER A 7 -1.26 -9.81 14.61
CA SER A 7 -1.78 -10.81 15.54
C SER A 7 -3.16 -11.31 15.10
N ASN A 8 -3.44 -12.59 15.29
CA ASN A 8 -4.67 -13.23 14.82
C ASN A 8 -5.95 -12.56 15.35
N ASP A 9 -5.90 -12.04 16.57
CA ASP A 9 -7.02 -11.36 17.22
C ASP A 9 -6.93 -9.83 17.09
N LEU A 10 -6.09 -9.30 16.20
CA LEU A 10 -5.99 -7.86 15.96
C LEU A 10 -6.80 -7.45 14.74
N VAL A 11 -7.90 -6.75 14.98
CA VAL A 11 -8.81 -6.29 13.92
C VAL A 11 -8.91 -4.78 13.87
N LYS A 12 -9.07 -4.25 12.65
CA LYS A 12 -9.40 -2.85 12.41
C LYS A 12 -10.90 -2.68 12.20
N ILE A 13 -11.49 -1.75 12.96
CA ILE A 13 -12.87 -1.30 12.81
C ILE A 13 -12.82 0.10 12.21
N GLY A 14 -13.35 0.28 11.00
CA GLY A 14 -13.40 1.58 10.36
C GLY A 14 -14.53 1.69 9.35
N TRP A 15 -14.93 2.91 9.04
CA TRP A 15 -15.95 3.20 8.01
C TRP A 15 -15.37 3.86 6.76
N THR A 16 -16.17 3.87 5.70
CA THR A 16 -15.88 4.60 4.45
C THR A 16 -17.19 4.90 3.71
N THR A 17 -17.20 5.97 2.93
CA THR A 17 -18.27 6.25 1.94
C THR A 17 -18.04 5.54 0.61
N ASN A 18 -16.82 5.09 0.35
CA ASN A 18 -16.43 4.40 -0.88
C ASN A 18 -16.68 2.89 -0.77
N LYS A 19 -16.33 2.15 -1.83
CA LYS A 19 -16.34 0.68 -1.77
C LYS A 19 -15.35 0.20 -0.69
N PRO A 20 -15.73 -0.76 0.18
CA PRO A 20 -14.85 -1.31 1.22
C PRO A 20 -13.53 -1.87 0.68
N THR A 21 -13.55 -2.48 -0.52
CA THR A 21 -12.36 -3.00 -1.21
C THR A 21 -11.35 -1.90 -1.54
N LEU A 22 -11.82 -0.76 -2.06
CA LEU A 22 -10.97 0.41 -2.31
C LEU A 22 -10.37 0.95 -1.01
N ARG A 23 -11.15 0.97 0.08
CA ARG A 23 -10.63 1.42 1.39
C ARG A 23 -9.54 0.48 1.91
N ALA A 24 -9.71 -0.83 1.76
CA ALA A 24 -8.69 -1.82 2.13
C ALA A 24 -7.40 -1.65 1.31
N GLN A 25 -7.52 -1.39 0.00
CA GLN A 25 -6.37 -1.09 -0.86
C GLN A 25 -5.66 0.21 -0.47
N GLN A 26 -6.42 1.29 -0.16
CA GLN A 26 -5.84 2.55 0.30
C GLN A 26 -5.06 2.44 1.61
N LEU A 27 -5.42 1.47 2.45
CA LEU A 27 -4.72 1.19 3.70
C LEU A 27 -3.44 0.35 3.50
N TYR A 28 -3.27 -0.29 2.35
CA TYR A 28 -2.08 -1.04 2.01
C TYR A 28 -0.99 -0.09 1.51
N THR A 29 -0.26 0.50 2.46
CA THR A 29 0.86 1.43 2.22
C THR A 29 2.20 0.75 2.54
N THR A 30 3.31 1.44 2.29
CA THR A 30 4.68 0.92 2.50
C THR A 30 4.96 0.43 3.93
N GLY A 31 4.20 0.91 4.92
CA GLY A 31 4.31 0.49 6.33
C GLY A 31 3.45 -0.71 6.71
N VAL A 32 2.65 -1.26 5.80
CA VAL A 32 1.75 -2.40 6.06
C VAL A 32 2.23 -3.62 5.27
N PRO A 33 2.73 -4.69 5.93
CA PRO A 33 3.42 -5.77 5.21
C PRO A 33 2.54 -6.61 4.28
N THR A 34 1.26 -6.82 4.61
CA THR A 34 0.30 -7.55 3.77
C THR A 34 -1.00 -6.78 3.62
N PRO A 35 -1.78 -6.99 2.54
CA PRO A 35 -3.06 -6.30 2.37
C PRO A 35 -4.08 -6.70 3.46
N PHE A 36 -5.02 -5.80 3.72
CA PHE A 36 -6.12 -6.07 4.63
C PHE A 36 -7.14 -7.01 4.00
N LYS A 37 -7.62 -7.98 4.78
CA LYS A 37 -8.77 -8.82 4.44
C LYS A 37 -10.03 -8.23 5.06
N ILE A 38 -11.06 -8.04 4.24
CA ILE A 38 -12.38 -7.66 4.71
C ILE A 38 -13.04 -8.91 5.28
N GLU A 39 -13.48 -8.87 6.54
CA GLU A 39 -14.15 -10.01 7.18
C GLU A 39 -15.67 -9.95 7.05
N PHE A 40 -16.23 -8.73 7.09
CA PHE A 40 -17.65 -8.44 6.91
C PHE A 40 -17.84 -6.92 6.71
N ILE A 41 -19.02 -6.56 6.21
CA ILE A 41 -19.41 -5.20 5.82
C ILE A 41 -20.76 -4.87 6.48
N ILE A 42 -20.82 -3.73 7.18
CA ILE A 42 -22.06 -3.17 7.72
C ILE A 42 -22.47 -1.99 6.84
N LYS A 43 -23.69 -2.05 6.28
CA LYS A 43 -24.28 -0.94 5.54
C LYS A 43 -25.13 -0.13 6.52
N THR A 44 -24.86 1.17 6.63
CA THR A 44 -25.58 2.08 7.51
C THR A 44 -25.68 3.46 6.86
N PRO A 45 -26.78 4.20 7.05
CA PRO A 45 -26.88 5.59 6.60
C PRO A 45 -25.96 6.53 7.38
N ASP A 46 -25.64 6.22 8.64
CA ASP A 46 -24.78 7.03 9.50
C ASP A 46 -23.55 6.23 9.97
N GLY A 47 -22.55 6.16 9.08
CA GLY A 47 -21.30 5.42 9.33
C GLY A 47 -20.44 6.02 10.42
N ARG A 48 -20.40 7.36 10.53
CA ARG A 48 -19.53 8.06 11.49
C ARG A 48 -20.02 7.90 12.92
N SER A 49 -21.32 8.05 13.15
CA SER A 49 -21.90 7.85 14.49
C SER A 49 -21.80 6.39 14.91
N LEU A 50 -22.06 5.45 13.99
CA LEU A 50 -21.91 4.02 14.29
C LEU A 50 -20.47 3.67 14.63
N GLU A 51 -19.49 4.14 13.85
CA GLU A 51 -18.07 3.93 14.13
C GLU A 51 -17.70 4.44 15.52
N SER A 52 -18.05 5.69 15.85
CA SER A 52 -17.71 6.28 17.14
C SER A 52 -18.30 5.48 18.31
N ARG A 53 -19.54 4.99 18.16
CA ARG A 53 -20.20 4.14 19.15
C ARG A 53 -19.46 2.80 19.31
N LEU A 54 -19.06 2.16 18.21
CA LEU A 54 -18.29 0.91 18.25
C LEU A 54 -16.91 1.13 18.87
N HIS A 55 -16.20 2.17 18.49
CA HIS A 55 -14.89 2.51 19.07
C HIS A 55 -14.96 2.77 20.57
N SER A 56 -16.05 3.40 21.03
CA SER A 56 -16.27 3.64 22.47
C SER A 56 -16.57 2.34 23.21
N TYR A 57 -17.40 1.47 22.63
CA TYR A 57 -17.74 0.16 23.21
C TYR A 57 -16.52 -0.76 23.32
N PHE A 58 -15.71 -0.84 22.26
CA PHE A 58 -14.50 -1.66 22.22
C PHE A 58 -13.25 -0.94 22.74
N SER A 59 -13.40 0.22 23.40
CA SER A 59 -12.25 0.96 23.95
C SER A 59 -11.37 0.11 24.89
N PRO A 60 -11.90 -0.81 25.73
CA PRO A 60 -11.06 -1.66 26.58
C PRO A 60 -10.14 -2.61 25.80
N GLN A 61 -10.54 -3.03 24.60
CA GLN A 61 -9.78 -3.91 23.72
C GLN A 61 -8.86 -3.13 22.76
N ARG A 62 -8.86 -1.80 22.82
CA ARG A 62 -8.12 -0.96 21.87
C ARG A 62 -6.62 -1.00 22.16
N GLU A 63 -5.83 -1.41 21.18
CA GLU A 63 -4.36 -1.51 21.32
C GLU A 63 -3.67 -0.15 21.48
N ASN A 64 -4.17 0.84 20.74
CA ASN A 64 -3.60 2.18 20.76
C ASN A 64 -4.73 3.19 20.60
N ASN A 65 -4.84 4.13 21.55
CA ASN A 65 -5.89 5.14 21.58
C ASN A 65 -5.89 6.05 20.33
N SER A 66 -4.75 6.23 19.68
CA SER A 66 -4.58 7.03 18.46
C SER A 66 -4.81 6.23 17.18
N ARG A 67 -5.20 4.96 17.28
CA ARG A 67 -5.41 4.04 16.15
C ARG A 67 -6.70 3.25 16.33
N GLU A 68 -7.20 2.66 15.26
CA GLU A 68 -8.52 1.99 15.24
C GLU A 68 -8.35 0.47 15.20
N PHE A 69 -7.44 -0.05 16.04
CA PHE A 69 -7.14 -1.47 16.14
C PHE A 69 -7.54 -2.00 17.51
N PHE A 70 -8.15 -3.18 17.52
CA PHE A 70 -8.78 -3.79 18.67
C PHE A 70 -8.38 -5.26 18.78
N ASN A 71 -7.98 -5.69 19.97
CA ASN A 71 -7.72 -7.07 20.35
C ASN A 71 -9.02 -7.80 20.61
N ILE A 72 -9.63 -8.32 19.55
CA ILE A 72 -10.83 -9.11 19.61
C ILE A 72 -10.85 -10.10 18.43
N ASN A 73 -11.25 -11.33 18.74
CA ASN A 73 -11.38 -12.36 17.72
C ASN A 73 -12.49 -11.99 16.72
N VAL A 74 -12.32 -12.35 15.43
CA VAL A 74 -13.29 -12.03 14.38
C VAL A 74 -14.67 -12.64 14.64
N GLN A 75 -14.73 -13.85 15.20
CA GLN A 75 -15.98 -14.54 15.52
C GLN A 75 -16.68 -13.88 16.72
N GLU A 76 -15.93 -13.53 17.76
CA GLU A 76 -16.46 -12.81 18.92
C GLU A 76 -17.00 -11.44 18.51
N LEU A 77 -16.23 -10.70 17.70
CA LEU A 77 -16.68 -9.42 17.14
C LEU A 77 -17.97 -9.59 16.32
N ARG A 78 -18.07 -10.66 15.51
CA ARG A 78 -19.28 -10.97 14.75
C ARG A 78 -20.50 -11.12 15.66
N GLN A 79 -20.36 -11.91 16.73
CA GLN A 79 -21.43 -12.16 17.71
C GLN A 79 -21.87 -10.87 18.41
N ILE A 80 -20.93 -10.07 18.89
CA ILE A 80 -21.27 -8.81 19.57
C ILE A 80 -22.01 -7.86 18.61
N LEU A 81 -21.58 -7.76 17.35
CA LEU A 81 -22.23 -6.90 16.37
C LEU A 81 -23.66 -7.36 16.04
N THR A 82 -23.92 -8.67 15.97
CA THR A 82 -25.27 -9.20 15.72
C THR A 82 -26.15 -9.15 16.96
N ASP A 83 -25.61 -9.48 18.13
CA ASP A 83 -26.39 -9.77 19.32
C ASP A 83 -26.61 -8.51 20.16
N GLU A 84 -25.58 -7.68 20.34
CA GLU A 84 -25.68 -6.46 21.15
C GLU A 84 -26.10 -5.25 20.31
N PHE A 85 -25.52 -5.11 19.11
CA PHE A 85 -25.78 -3.95 18.25
C PHE A 85 -26.93 -4.18 17.25
N LYS A 86 -27.42 -5.42 17.14
CA LYS A 86 -28.50 -5.81 16.21
C LYS A 86 -28.22 -5.40 14.76
N LEU A 87 -26.95 -5.47 14.35
CA LEU A 87 -26.50 -5.07 13.01
C LEU A 87 -26.56 -6.24 12.04
N THR A 88 -26.88 -5.93 10.78
CA THR A 88 -26.79 -6.90 9.68
C THR A 88 -25.38 -6.88 9.10
N LEU A 89 -24.71 -8.03 9.17
CA LEU A 89 -23.38 -8.24 8.60
C LEU A 89 -23.52 -8.85 7.20
N ASN A 90 -22.88 -8.21 6.22
CA ASN A 90 -22.79 -8.71 4.86
C ASN A 90 -21.39 -9.28 4.67
N ASP A 91 -21.29 -10.50 4.17
CA ASP A 91 -19.98 -11.03 3.79
C ASP A 91 -19.46 -10.27 2.55
N PRO A 92 -18.15 -10.04 2.44
CA PRO A 92 -17.58 -9.48 1.23
C PRO A 92 -17.89 -10.40 0.06
N GLU A 93 -18.30 -9.82 -1.06
CA GLU A 93 -18.41 -10.56 -2.31
C GLU A 93 -17.05 -11.18 -2.62
N PRO A 94 -16.98 -12.46 -3.03
CA PRO A 94 -15.71 -13.06 -3.41
C PRO A 94 -15.06 -12.19 -4.49
N GLU A 95 -13.80 -11.83 -4.29
CA GLU A 95 -13.00 -11.20 -5.34
C GLU A 95 -13.11 -12.12 -6.58
N PRO A 96 -13.50 -11.61 -7.75
CA PRO A 96 -13.60 -12.45 -8.93
C PRO A 96 -12.22 -13.09 -9.16
N GLU A 97 -12.18 -14.41 -9.39
CA GLU A 97 -10.97 -15.07 -9.87
C GLU A 97 -10.59 -14.42 -11.20
N TYR A 98 -9.70 -13.43 -11.14
CA TYR A 98 -9.10 -12.87 -12.32
C TYR A 98 -8.24 -13.98 -12.95
N VAL A 99 -8.76 -14.57 -14.03
CA VAL A 99 -7.94 -15.34 -14.98
C VAL A 99 -6.99 -14.33 -15.61
N TYR A 100 -5.85 -14.10 -14.97
CA TYR A 100 -4.74 -13.38 -15.58
C TYR A 100 -4.31 -14.21 -16.80
N GLN A 101 -4.76 -13.79 -17.98
CA GLN A 101 -4.10 -14.17 -19.21
C GLN A 101 -2.65 -13.75 -19.04
N HIS A 102 -1.77 -14.74 -18.88
CA HIS A 102 -0.34 -14.51 -18.75
C HIS A 102 0.12 -13.87 -20.06
N TYR A 103 0.14 -12.54 -20.13
CA TYR A 103 0.89 -11.83 -21.15
C TYR A 103 2.34 -12.23 -20.91
N ARG A 104 2.81 -13.19 -21.71
CA ARG A 104 4.23 -13.55 -21.77
C ARG A 104 4.94 -12.26 -22.11
N TYR A 105 5.60 -11.65 -21.13
CA TYR A 105 6.56 -10.60 -21.39
C TYR A 105 7.67 -11.23 -22.23
N THR A 106 7.57 -11.09 -23.55
CA THR A 106 8.66 -11.39 -24.45
C THR A 106 9.67 -10.28 -24.25
N GLN A 107 10.83 -10.62 -23.68
CA GLN A 107 11.97 -9.71 -23.68
C GLN A 107 12.14 -9.15 -25.10
N PRO A 108 12.24 -7.83 -25.28
CA PRO A 108 12.46 -7.27 -26.62
C PRO A 108 13.72 -7.93 -27.21
N TYR A 109 13.60 -8.40 -28.45
CA TYR A 109 14.72 -8.99 -29.18
C TYR A 109 15.84 -7.96 -29.23
N LYS A 110 17.00 -8.27 -28.64
CA LYS A 110 18.19 -7.42 -28.69
C LYS A 110 18.77 -7.44 -30.10
N GLY A 111 18.14 -6.72 -31.02
CA GLY A 111 18.76 -6.30 -32.27
C GLY A 111 19.67 -5.11 -32.00
N PHE A 112 20.79 -5.33 -31.30
CA PHE A 112 21.84 -4.32 -31.17
C PHE A 112 22.70 -4.36 -32.45
N GLU A 113 22.15 -3.91 -33.57
CA GLU A 113 23.04 -3.46 -34.65
C GLU A 113 23.68 -2.17 -34.17
N ARG A 114 25.02 -2.16 -34.10
CA ARG A 114 25.81 -1.00 -33.73
C ARG A 114 25.47 0.15 -34.69
N CYS A 115 24.57 1.04 -34.27
CA CYS A 115 24.30 2.27 -35.00
C CYS A 115 25.62 3.06 -35.04
N SER A 116 26.17 3.26 -36.24
CA SER A 116 27.44 3.96 -36.41
C SER A 116 27.34 5.40 -35.89
N LYS A 117 28.41 5.99 -35.34
CA LYS A 117 28.45 7.36 -34.76
C LYS A 117 27.62 8.42 -35.50
N LYS A 118 27.54 8.35 -36.83
CA LYS A 118 26.81 9.29 -37.69
C LYS A 118 25.30 9.41 -37.37
N THR A 119 24.67 8.35 -36.87
CA THR A 119 23.24 8.38 -36.53
C THR A 119 22.97 8.94 -35.13
N PHE A 120 23.96 8.90 -34.23
CA PHE A 120 23.85 9.51 -32.91
C PHE A 120 23.99 11.03 -32.98
N GLU A 121 24.87 11.53 -33.86
CA GLU A 121 25.02 12.96 -34.14
C GLU A 121 23.71 13.55 -34.72
N HIS A 122 23.02 12.83 -35.62
CA HIS A 122 21.74 13.25 -36.17
C HIS A 122 20.60 13.31 -35.14
N PHE A 123 20.66 12.49 -34.08
CA PHE A 123 19.67 12.48 -33.00
C PHE A 123 19.88 13.66 -32.03
N ASN A 124 21.13 14.04 -31.77
CA ASN A 124 21.43 15.18 -30.90
C ASN A 124 21.10 16.53 -31.55
N ASP A 125 21.35 16.70 -32.86
CA ASP A 125 20.93 17.90 -33.62
C ASP A 125 19.40 18.10 -33.57
N LEU A 126 18.63 17.01 -33.53
CA LEU A 126 17.18 17.04 -33.43
C LEU A 126 16.67 17.43 -32.03
N MET A 127 17.53 17.29 -31.00
CA MET A 127 17.20 17.48 -29.59
C MET A 127 17.76 18.79 -29.00
N GLU A 128 18.48 19.61 -29.78
CA GLU A 128 18.99 20.92 -29.33
C GLU A 128 17.90 21.98 -29.04
N THR A 129 16.61 21.64 -29.14
CA THR A 129 15.55 22.48 -28.56
C THR A 129 15.08 21.95 -27.21
N ASN A 130 15.53 22.65 -26.17
CA ASN A 130 15.15 22.60 -24.75
C ASN A 130 16.15 21.89 -23.83
N SER A 131 17.16 22.70 -23.53
CA SER A 131 18.04 22.68 -22.36
C SER A 131 17.30 22.29 -21.08
N ILE A 132 17.83 21.28 -20.37
CA ILE A 132 18.05 21.20 -18.91
C ILE A 132 18.22 19.70 -18.59
N ILE A 133 19.42 19.17 -18.83
CA ILE A 133 19.99 18.13 -17.97
C ILE A 133 21.41 18.60 -17.68
N GLN A 134 21.58 19.12 -16.47
CA GLN A 134 22.85 19.61 -15.95
C GLN A 134 23.74 18.42 -15.64
N GLU A 135 24.96 18.48 -16.16
CA GLU A 135 26.02 17.47 -16.17
C GLU A 135 26.31 16.85 -14.79
N PHE A 136 26.53 15.53 -14.77
CA PHE A 136 27.43 14.88 -13.80
C PHE A 136 28.58 14.26 -14.60
N ARG A 137 29.80 14.78 -14.40
CA ARG A 137 31.03 14.30 -15.05
C ARG A 137 31.62 13.11 -14.27
N ASP A 138 32.06 12.11 -15.02
CA ASP A 138 32.70 10.86 -14.58
C ASP A 138 34.15 11.05 -14.08
N SER A 139 34.42 11.93 -13.11
CA SER A 139 35.79 12.12 -12.57
C SER A 139 36.07 11.50 -11.20
N ASP A 140 35.07 10.97 -10.48
CA ASP A 140 35.24 10.63 -9.06
C ASP A 140 35.32 9.12 -8.77
N LEU A 141 35.82 8.34 -9.74
CA LEU A 141 35.84 6.87 -9.70
C LEU A 141 37.05 6.25 -8.97
N GLU A 142 37.68 7.00 -8.05
CA GLU A 142 38.71 6.49 -7.13
C GLU A 142 38.54 7.01 -5.70
N LEU A 143 37.37 6.80 -5.11
CA LEU A 143 37.18 6.97 -3.67
C LEU A 143 36.60 5.70 -3.06
N ASP A 144 37.30 5.21 -2.03
CA ASP A 144 36.95 4.09 -1.18
C ASP A 144 35.44 4.07 -0.88
N LEU A 145 34.80 2.93 -1.18
CA LEU A 145 33.36 2.74 -0.99
C LEU A 145 32.93 3.05 0.45
N SER A 146 33.82 2.88 1.43
CA SER A 146 33.58 3.26 2.82
C SER A 146 33.28 4.76 2.97
N ALA A 147 34.08 5.63 2.35
CA ALA A 147 33.94 7.09 2.43
C ALA A 147 32.65 7.60 1.76
N ARG A 148 32.17 6.90 0.73
CA ARG A 148 30.93 7.27 0.01
C ARG A 148 29.68 7.10 0.89
N PHE A 149 29.70 6.20 1.86
CA PHE A 149 28.59 6.00 2.80
C PHE A 149 28.68 6.89 4.04
N GLU A 150 29.82 7.52 4.33
CA GLU A 150 29.97 8.45 5.46
C GLU A 150 29.07 9.68 5.32
N ARG A 151 28.87 10.18 4.10
CA ARG A 151 27.96 11.31 3.83
C ARG A 151 26.49 11.03 4.18
N PHE A 152 26.12 9.75 4.26
CA PHE A 152 24.77 9.33 4.62
C PHE A 152 24.63 8.96 6.10
N ARG A 153 25.71 9.04 6.90
CA ARG A 153 25.59 8.84 8.34
C ARG A 153 24.92 10.04 8.97
N TYR A 154 23.89 9.75 9.75
CA TYR A 154 23.18 10.74 10.53
C TYR A 154 24.11 11.27 11.64
N ASN A 155 24.45 12.55 11.57
CA ASN A 155 25.19 13.24 12.62
C ASN A 155 24.19 14.02 13.48
N PRO A 156 23.82 13.54 14.68
CA PRO A 156 22.97 14.31 15.59
C PRO A 156 23.71 15.58 16.04
N THR A 157 23.02 16.72 15.94
CA THR A 157 23.41 18.01 16.54
C THR A 157 23.13 18.04 18.03
#